data_AF-A0AAV4REY4-F1
#
_entry.id   AF-A0AAV4REY4-F1
#
_cell.length_a   1.000
_cell.length_b   1.000
_cell.length_c   1.000
_cell.angle_alpha   90.00
_cell.angle_beta   90.00
_cell.angle_gamma   90.00
#
_symmetry.space_group_name_H-M   'P 1'
#
loop_
_entity.id
_entity.type
_entity.pdbx_description
1 polymer ?
#
loop_
_entity_poly.entity_id
_entity_poly.type
_entity_poly.pdbx_seq_one_letter_code
_entity_poly.pdbx_strand_id
1 'polypeptide(L)'
;MDPNPGGISSSHMMSRNSASLNRIPTMDNSNEHETEYRSISQQIDDFTSIAQCRAKFSILKQLYDNISTYQKKAYIPPIIVDDPVNGKQLLEDLNHLTNEAVTGRVIGNKLKIFPPSAEAHRAIRREISDERKLKSHTYLLPQEKELKVVIRGLPNDFPTKEIEEFLMSEGFEVQFVTQLRHRSEKETCLYF
;
A
#
# COMPACT_ATOMS: atom_id res chain seq x y z
N MET A 1 20.33 -64.10 40.46
CA MET A 1 21.35 -64.88 39.75
C MET A 1 21.31 -64.42 38.30
N ASP A 2 22.34 -63.64 37.97
CA ASP A 2 22.69 -63.09 36.67
C ASP A 2 23.04 -64.22 35.66
N PRO A 3 23.63 -63.94 34.48
CA PRO A 3 23.62 -62.78 33.57
C PRO A 3 23.22 -63.24 32.14
N ASN A 4 23.28 -62.43 31.08
CA ASN A 4 24.41 -62.37 30.12
C ASN A 4 23.84 -62.11 28.68
N PRO A 5 24.63 -61.91 27.60
CA PRO A 5 25.15 -60.60 27.15
C PRO A 5 25.11 -60.43 25.61
N GLY A 6 25.68 -59.32 25.13
CA GLY A 6 26.32 -59.22 23.80
C GLY A 6 25.35 -58.97 22.64
N GLY A 7 25.47 -57.92 21.83
CA GLY A 7 26.67 -57.21 21.41
C GLY A 7 26.88 -57.47 19.93
N ILE A 8 26.47 -56.54 19.07
CA ILE A 8 27.06 -56.40 17.73
C ILE A 8 27.10 -54.91 17.35
N SER A 9 28.33 -54.45 17.10
CA SER A 9 28.70 -53.18 16.51
C SER A 9 28.58 -53.27 14.98
N SER A 10 28.07 -52.24 14.30
CA SER A 10 28.77 -51.63 13.15
C SER A 10 27.94 -50.49 12.51
N SER A 11 28.57 -49.31 12.53
CA SER A 11 28.55 -48.19 11.56
C SER A 11 27.35 -47.96 10.63
N HIS A 12 26.76 -46.75 10.70
CA HIS A 12 26.80 -45.80 9.59
C HIS A 12 26.42 -44.38 10.04
N MET A 13 27.03 -43.39 9.37
CA MET A 13 26.94 -41.97 9.68
C MET A 13 25.61 -41.34 9.26
N MET A 14 25.20 -40.30 9.99
CA MET A 14 24.91 -38.93 9.53
C MET A 14 23.72 -38.26 10.23
N SER A 15 24.12 -37.29 11.07
CA SER A 15 23.68 -35.90 11.06
C SER A 15 22.40 -35.46 11.79
N ARG A 16 22.62 -34.37 12.53
CA ARG A 16 21.70 -33.52 13.29
C ARG A 16 20.81 -32.74 12.33
N ASN A 17 19.56 -32.47 12.71
CA ASN A 17 19.20 -31.10 13.12
C ASN A 17 17.76 -30.99 13.63
N SER A 18 17.68 -30.28 14.75
CA SER A 18 16.50 -29.80 15.45
C SER A 18 15.77 -28.67 14.71
N ALA A 19 14.45 -28.62 14.95
CA ALA A 19 13.57 -27.46 14.90
C ALA A 19 13.44 -26.69 13.56
N SER A 20 12.26 -26.80 12.93
CA SER A 20 11.80 -25.81 11.95
C SER A 20 10.44 -25.27 12.37
N LEU A 21 10.50 -24.21 13.18
CA LEU A 21 9.44 -23.21 13.29
C LEU A 21 9.33 -22.56 11.89
N ASN A 22 8.19 -22.67 11.23
CA ASN A 22 7.97 -22.01 9.94
C ASN A 22 8.01 -20.49 10.14
N ARG A 23 9.21 -19.94 9.94
CA ARG A 23 9.56 -18.54 9.94
C ARG A 23 8.86 -17.88 8.75
N ILE A 24 7.98 -16.93 9.03
CA ILE A 24 7.50 -15.96 8.04
C ILE A 24 8.75 -15.34 7.40
N PRO A 25 8.89 -15.33 6.06
CA PRO A 25 9.97 -14.59 5.43
C PRO A 25 9.81 -13.10 5.76
N THR A 26 10.60 -12.61 6.70
CA THR A 26 10.83 -11.17 6.84
C THR A 26 11.63 -10.76 5.62
N MET A 27 10.93 -10.26 4.61
CA MET A 27 11.55 -9.50 3.53
C MET A 27 11.95 -8.14 4.12
N ASP A 28 13.10 -8.10 4.77
CA ASP A 28 13.87 -6.88 4.96
C ASP A 28 14.49 -6.55 3.60
N ASN A 29 13.76 -5.78 2.78
CA ASN A 29 14.30 -5.19 1.56
C ASN A 29 13.86 -3.72 1.42
N SER A 30 13.69 -3.05 2.55
CA SER A 30 13.34 -1.63 2.63
C SER A 30 14.57 -0.73 2.56
N ASN A 31 15.75 -1.26 2.89
CA ASN A 31 16.91 -0.45 3.17
C ASN A 31 17.64 0.04 1.91
N GLU A 32 17.69 -0.75 0.83
CA GLU A 32 18.41 -0.40 -0.41
C GLU A 32 17.70 0.71 -1.20
N HIS A 33 16.37 0.66 -1.28
CA HIS A 33 15.59 1.70 -1.95
C HIS A 33 15.58 3.01 -1.17
N GLU A 34 15.50 2.97 0.17
CA GLU A 34 15.49 4.17 1.00
C GLU A 34 16.84 4.91 0.98
N THR A 35 17.96 4.16 0.88
CA THR A 35 19.30 4.74 0.71
C THR A 35 19.49 5.37 -0.67
N GLU A 36 18.95 4.77 -1.72
CA GLU A 36 18.96 5.34 -3.07
C GLU A 36 18.17 6.65 -3.13
N TYR A 37 16.94 6.68 -2.59
CA TYR A 37 16.14 7.91 -2.49
C TYR A 37 16.80 9.02 -1.65
N ARG A 38 17.48 8.66 -0.54
CA ARG A 38 18.21 9.63 0.31
C ARG A 38 19.45 10.20 -0.38
N SER A 39 20.21 9.36 -1.07
CA SER A 39 21.43 9.77 -1.78
C SER A 39 21.11 10.74 -2.92
N ILE A 40 20.01 10.50 -3.64
CA ILE A 40 19.54 11.36 -4.73
C ILE A 40 19.00 12.71 -4.21
N SER A 41 18.32 12.71 -3.05
CA SER A 41 17.79 13.93 -2.44
C SER A 41 18.88 14.91 -1.98
N GLN A 42 20.10 14.41 -1.73
CA GLN A 42 21.23 15.21 -1.26
C GLN A 42 22.05 15.88 -2.39
N GLN A 43 21.77 15.57 -3.66
CA GLN A 43 22.41 16.20 -4.83
C GLN A 43 21.60 17.35 -5.44
N ILE A 44 20.55 17.83 -4.75
CA ILE A 44 19.63 18.85 -5.27
C ILE A 44 19.98 20.21 -4.65
N ASP A 45 21.04 20.82 -5.14
CA ASP A 45 21.27 22.27 -4.94
C ASP A 45 21.37 22.97 -6.30
N ASP A 46 20.76 24.16 -6.35
CA ASP A 46 20.61 25.15 -7.41
C ASP A 46 19.68 24.86 -8.60
N PHE A 47 18.50 25.49 -8.54
CA PHE A 47 17.54 25.65 -9.62
C PHE A 47 17.86 26.91 -10.43
N THR A 48 18.31 26.78 -11.68
CA THR A 48 18.60 27.96 -12.52
C THR A 48 17.85 27.97 -13.86
N SER A 49 17.14 26.91 -14.28
CA SER A 49 16.33 26.95 -15.51
C SER A 49 15.14 25.97 -15.55
N ILE A 50 14.00 26.44 -16.07
CA ILE A 50 12.77 25.66 -16.30
C ILE A 50 13.04 24.40 -17.15
N ALA A 51 13.98 24.46 -18.09
CA ALA A 51 14.35 23.32 -18.93
C ALA A 51 14.98 22.18 -18.11
N GLN A 52 15.78 22.52 -17.09
CA GLN A 52 16.39 21.54 -16.20
C GLN A 52 15.34 20.89 -15.29
N CYS A 53 14.36 21.66 -14.79
CA CYS A 53 13.25 21.11 -14.01
C CYS A 53 12.43 20.09 -14.80
N ARG A 54 12.12 20.38 -16.08
CA ARG A 54 11.38 19.46 -16.96
C ARG A 54 12.16 18.17 -17.24
N ALA A 55 13.45 18.28 -17.53
CA ALA A 55 14.30 17.11 -17.75
C ALA A 55 14.37 16.22 -16.49
N LYS A 56 14.54 16.84 -15.31
CA LYS A 56 14.54 16.14 -14.01
C LYS A 56 13.21 15.41 -13.76
N PHE A 57 12.09 16.09 -14.00
CA PHE A 57 10.76 15.50 -13.81
C PHE A 57 10.53 14.29 -14.74
N SER A 58 10.94 14.41 -16.00
CA SER A 58 10.85 13.31 -16.98
C SER A 58 11.63 12.07 -16.53
N ILE A 59 12.86 12.24 -16.04
CA ILE A 59 13.67 11.13 -15.51
C ILE A 59 12.99 10.48 -14.29
N LEU A 60 12.49 11.28 -13.34
CA LEU A 60 11.80 10.75 -12.16
C LEU A 60 10.52 9.99 -12.54
N LYS A 61 9.77 10.47 -13.54
CA LYS A 61 8.57 9.80 -14.05
C LYS A 61 8.89 8.45 -14.69
N GLN A 62 9.91 8.40 -15.55
CA GLN A 62 10.35 7.15 -16.17
C GLN A 62 10.78 6.11 -15.14
N LEU A 63 11.51 6.53 -14.10
CA LEU A 63 11.93 5.63 -13.01
C LEU A 63 10.73 5.08 -12.21
N TYR A 64 9.72 5.91 -11.93
CA TYR A 64 8.51 5.48 -11.24
C TYR A 64 7.71 4.44 -12.04
N ASP A 65 7.51 4.68 -13.34
CA ASP A 65 6.76 3.76 -14.21
C ASP A 65 7.46 2.39 -14.31
N ASN A 66 8.79 2.38 -14.36
CA ASN A 66 9.59 1.15 -14.36
C ASN A 66 9.47 0.35 -13.04
N ILE A 67 9.32 1.02 -11.90
CA ILE A 67 9.07 0.36 -10.60
C ILE A 67 7.64 -0.17 -10.53
N SER A 68 6.66 0.58 -11.07
CA SER A 68 5.25 0.20 -11.06
C SER A 68 4.94 -1.01 -11.96
N THR A 69 5.70 -1.19 -13.05
CA THR A 69 5.54 -2.30 -13.99
C THR A 69 6.13 -3.62 -13.49
N TYR A 70 6.96 -3.58 -12.43
CA TYR A 70 7.43 -4.78 -11.74
C TYR A 70 6.29 -5.31 -10.85
N GLN A 71 5.48 -6.20 -11.45
CA GLN A 71 4.23 -6.82 -11.00
C GLN A 71 4.26 -7.37 -9.55
N LYS A 72 4.25 -6.49 -8.54
CA LYS A 72 3.71 -6.84 -7.23
C LYS A 72 2.20 -6.97 -7.40
N LYS A 73 1.62 -8.13 -7.09
CA LYS A 73 0.16 -8.29 -7.01
C LYS A 73 -0.37 -7.12 -6.19
N ALA A 74 -1.22 -6.29 -6.81
CA ALA A 74 -1.76 -5.10 -6.17
C ALA A 74 -2.35 -5.49 -4.82
N TYR A 75 -1.87 -4.87 -3.75
CA TYR A 75 -2.33 -5.17 -2.40
C TYR A 75 -3.83 -4.86 -2.30
N ILE A 76 -4.61 -5.87 -1.92
CA ILE A 76 -6.04 -5.74 -1.66
C ILE A 76 -6.22 -5.57 -0.15
N PRO A 77 -6.74 -4.42 0.32
CA PRO A 77 -6.90 -4.19 1.74
C PRO A 77 -8.00 -5.08 2.33
N PRO A 78 -7.85 -5.57 3.57
CA PRO A 78 -8.90 -6.32 4.24
C PRO A 78 -10.09 -5.42 4.58
N ILE A 79 -11.28 -6.01 4.60
CA ILE A 79 -12.51 -5.35 5.01
C ILE A 79 -12.85 -5.78 6.43
N ILE A 80 -13.02 -4.83 7.34
CA ILE A 80 -13.29 -5.09 8.76
C ILE A 80 -14.75 -4.73 9.04
N VAL A 81 -15.55 -5.71 9.46
CA VAL A 81 -16.95 -5.53 9.86
C VAL A 81 -17.03 -5.51 11.38
N ASP A 82 -17.71 -4.51 11.93
CA ASP A 82 -17.95 -4.37 13.37
C ASP A 82 -19.18 -5.19 13.79
N ASP A 83 -19.07 -5.88 14.94
CA ASP A 83 -20.14 -6.64 15.61
C ASP A 83 -20.96 -7.54 14.65
N PRO A 84 -20.31 -8.49 13.96
CA PRO A 84 -20.98 -9.35 12.99
C PRO A 84 -21.93 -10.32 13.70
N VAL A 85 -23.24 -10.16 13.50
CA VAL A 85 -24.28 -11.01 14.11
C VAL A 85 -24.07 -12.49 13.78
N ASN A 86 -23.69 -12.82 12.54
CA ASN A 86 -23.41 -14.18 12.07
C ASN A 86 -22.22 -14.21 11.10
N GLY A 87 -20.99 -14.07 11.61
CA GLY A 87 -19.79 -13.91 10.77
C GLY A 87 -19.48 -15.06 9.81
N LYS A 88 -19.82 -16.32 10.16
CA LYS A 88 -19.65 -17.47 9.25
C LYS A 88 -20.63 -17.45 8.08
N GLN A 89 -21.91 -17.25 8.37
CA GLN A 89 -22.94 -17.14 7.33
C GLN A 89 -22.63 -15.97 6.40
N LEU A 90 -22.21 -14.84 6.95
CA LEU A 90 -21.77 -13.69 6.15
C LEU A 90 -20.63 -14.07 5.20
N LEU A 91 -19.63 -14.84 5.64
CA LEU A 91 -18.56 -15.29 4.73
C LEU A 91 -19.08 -16.23 3.64
N GLU A 92 -20.00 -17.14 3.96
CA GLU A 92 -20.60 -18.02 2.95
C GLU A 92 -21.39 -17.23 1.90
N ASP A 93 -22.23 -16.29 2.34
CA ASP A 93 -22.98 -15.41 1.44
C ASP A 93 -22.04 -14.62 0.51
N LEU A 94 -20.93 -14.11 1.05
CA LEU A 94 -19.94 -13.37 0.26
C LEU A 94 -19.18 -14.27 -0.74
N ASN A 95 -18.89 -15.53 -0.39
CA ASN A 95 -18.32 -16.49 -1.33
C ASN A 95 -19.26 -16.74 -2.51
N HIS A 96 -20.57 -16.85 -2.25
CA HIS A 96 -21.58 -17.01 -3.28
C HIS A 96 -21.74 -15.75 -4.15
N LEU A 97 -21.65 -14.56 -3.55
CA LEU A 97 -21.74 -13.28 -4.26
C LEU A 97 -20.58 -13.10 -5.25
N THR A 98 -19.35 -13.44 -4.85
CA THR A 98 -18.17 -13.17 -5.69
C THR A 98 -17.75 -14.35 -6.55
N ASN A 99 -18.36 -15.55 -6.38
CA ASN A 99 -17.92 -16.79 -7.01
C ASN A 99 -16.42 -17.10 -6.80
N GLU A 100 -15.83 -16.57 -5.73
CA GLU A 100 -14.42 -16.70 -5.39
C GLU A 100 -14.28 -17.08 -3.91
N ALA A 101 -13.16 -17.71 -3.54
CA ALA A 101 -12.88 -18.10 -2.16
C ALA A 101 -12.47 -16.89 -1.30
N VAL A 102 -13.47 -16.19 -0.76
CA VAL A 102 -13.34 -15.15 0.26
C VAL A 102 -13.04 -15.80 1.60
N THR A 103 -11.92 -15.40 2.21
CA THR A 103 -11.54 -15.87 3.54
C THR A 103 -11.76 -14.79 4.58
N GLY A 104 -11.93 -15.18 5.84
CA GLY A 104 -12.08 -14.22 6.93
C GLY A 104 -11.64 -14.78 8.27
N ARG A 105 -11.33 -13.88 9.19
CA ARG A 105 -10.93 -14.18 10.56
C ARG A 105 -11.71 -13.31 11.54
N VAL A 106 -12.31 -13.96 12.53
CA VAL A 106 -12.91 -13.25 13.67
C VAL A 106 -11.80 -12.84 14.64
N ILE A 107 -11.78 -11.57 15.03
CA ILE A 107 -10.82 -10.99 15.96
C ILE A 107 -11.62 -10.16 16.97
N GLY A 108 -11.84 -10.72 18.16
CA GLY A 108 -12.74 -10.14 19.15
C GLY A 108 -14.15 -9.97 18.56
N ASN A 109 -14.70 -8.76 18.62
CA ASN A 109 -16.01 -8.43 18.07
C ASN A 109 -15.98 -8.00 16.59
N LYS A 110 -14.86 -8.19 15.88
CA LYS A 110 -14.71 -7.77 14.49
C LYS A 110 -14.50 -8.96 13.58
N LEU A 111 -15.11 -8.95 12.41
CA LEU A 111 -14.80 -9.89 11.34
C LEU A 111 -13.88 -9.21 10.32
N LYS A 112 -12.67 -9.74 10.15
CA LYS A 112 -11.72 -9.31 9.14
C LYS A 112 -11.81 -10.20 7.92
N ILE A 113 -12.29 -9.66 6.82
CA ILE A 113 -12.49 -10.34 5.53
C ILE A 113 -11.29 -10.03 4.63
N PHE A 114 -10.82 -11.04 3.91
CA PHE A 114 -9.70 -10.97 2.97
C PHE A 114 -10.20 -11.32 1.56
N PRO A 115 -10.54 -10.30 0.75
CA PRO A 115 -10.98 -10.51 -0.63
C PRO A 115 -9.83 -11.03 -1.51
N PRO A 116 -10.09 -12.00 -2.40
CA PRO A 116 -9.08 -12.58 -3.29
C PRO A 116 -8.71 -11.66 -4.48
N SER A 117 -9.66 -10.84 -4.94
CA SER A 117 -9.50 -9.95 -6.09
C SER A 117 -9.98 -8.52 -5.78
N ALA A 118 -9.56 -7.55 -6.60
CA ALA A 118 -10.01 -6.16 -6.49
C ALA A 118 -11.51 -6.03 -6.82
N GLU A 119 -12.03 -6.89 -7.69
CA GLU A 119 -13.44 -6.96 -8.02
C GLU A 119 -14.26 -7.50 -6.85
N ALA A 120 -13.82 -8.62 -6.26
CA ALA A 120 -14.41 -9.17 -5.04
C ALA A 120 -14.39 -8.13 -3.92
N HIS A 121 -13.30 -7.38 -3.75
CA HIS A 121 -13.22 -6.30 -2.75
C HIS A 121 -14.35 -5.27 -2.92
N ARG A 122 -14.56 -4.77 -4.16
CA ARG A 122 -15.62 -3.81 -4.47
C ARG A 122 -17.01 -4.38 -4.23
N ALA A 123 -17.26 -5.60 -4.69
CA ALA A 123 -18.54 -6.28 -4.53
C ALA A 123 -18.88 -6.48 -3.04
N ILE A 124 -17.92 -6.98 -2.26
CA ILE A 124 -18.08 -7.19 -0.82
C ILE A 124 -18.30 -5.86 -0.10
N ARG A 125 -17.54 -4.81 -0.44
CA ARG A 125 -17.72 -3.47 0.18
C ARG A 125 -19.13 -2.94 -0.06
N ARG A 126 -19.65 -3.09 -1.28
CA ARG A 126 -21.00 -2.66 -1.68
C ARG A 126 -22.07 -3.46 -0.93
N GLU A 127 -21.96 -4.78 -0.94
CA GLU A 127 -22.87 -5.68 -0.21
C GLU A 127 -22.99 -5.32 1.27
N ILE A 128 -21.84 -5.14 1.94
CA ILE A 128 -21.79 -4.86 3.38
C ILE A 128 -22.38 -3.46 3.68
N SER A 129 -22.06 -2.46 2.88
CA SER A 129 -22.42 -1.06 3.16
C SER A 129 -23.84 -0.70 2.69
N ASP A 130 -24.21 -1.12 1.49
CA ASP A 130 -25.44 -0.67 0.83
C ASP A 130 -26.61 -1.62 1.10
N GLU A 131 -26.37 -2.93 0.96
CA GLU A 131 -27.42 -3.95 1.09
C GLU A 131 -27.67 -4.30 2.56
N ARG A 132 -26.60 -4.67 3.28
CA ARG A 132 -26.70 -5.12 4.68
C ARG A 132 -26.60 -3.99 5.70
N LYS A 133 -26.16 -2.79 5.27
CA LYS A 133 -25.98 -1.59 6.11
C LYS A 133 -25.17 -1.86 7.38
N LEU A 134 -24.19 -2.77 7.29
CA LEU A 134 -23.31 -3.12 8.38
C LEU A 134 -22.19 -2.09 8.49
N LYS A 135 -21.87 -1.70 9.73
CA LYS A 135 -20.74 -0.82 9.98
C LYS A 135 -19.45 -1.54 9.61
N SER A 136 -18.71 -0.98 8.66
CA SER A 136 -17.47 -1.57 8.18
C SER A 136 -16.39 -0.52 7.89
N HIS A 137 -15.15 -0.98 7.87
CA HIS A 137 -13.96 -0.19 7.65
C HIS A 137 -13.02 -0.91 6.67
N THR A 138 -12.66 -0.24 5.60
CA THR A 138 -11.64 -0.70 4.63
C THR A 138 -10.99 0.51 3.98
N TYR A 139 -9.73 0.35 3.57
CA TYR A 139 -9.10 1.33 2.68
C TYR A 139 -9.65 1.21 1.25
N LEU A 140 -9.55 2.32 0.51
CA LEU A 140 -9.77 2.36 -0.92
C LEU A 140 -8.64 1.63 -1.65
N LEU A 141 -8.99 0.97 -2.75
CA LEU A 141 -8.01 0.35 -3.63
C LEU A 141 -7.17 1.45 -4.32
N PRO A 142 -5.91 1.19 -4.67
CA PRO A 142 -5.06 2.19 -5.34
C PRO A 142 -5.70 2.81 -6.58
N GLN A 143 -6.45 2.02 -7.35
CA GLN A 143 -7.15 2.46 -8.57
C GLN A 143 -8.36 3.37 -8.28
N GLU A 144 -8.88 3.35 -7.06
CA GLU A 144 -10.02 4.17 -6.63
C GLU A 144 -9.56 5.44 -5.91
N LYS A 145 -8.26 5.56 -5.60
CA LYS A 145 -7.73 6.71 -4.89
C LYS A 145 -7.60 7.88 -5.86
N GLU A 146 -8.37 8.92 -5.58
CA GLU A 146 -8.21 10.23 -6.20
C GLU A 146 -6.85 10.84 -5.86
N LEU A 147 -6.15 11.37 -6.86
CA LEU A 147 -4.91 12.12 -6.64
C LEU A 147 -5.24 13.54 -6.16
N LYS A 148 -4.89 13.82 -4.91
CA LYS A 148 -5.00 15.16 -4.29
C LYS A 148 -3.60 15.72 -4.07
N VAL A 149 -3.35 16.90 -4.62
CA VAL A 149 -2.04 17.54 -4.62
C VAL A 149 -2.05 18.73 -3.67
N VAL A 150 -1.12 18.72 -2.72
CA VAL A 150 -0.91 19.83 -1.78
C VAL A 150 0.46 20.43 -2.03
N ILE A 151 0.49 21.71 -2.40
CA ILE A 151 1.70 22.40 -2.86
C ILE A 151 2.15 23.41 -1.81
N ARG A 152 3.44 23.43 -1.50
CA ARG A 152 4.05 24.36 -0.53
C ARG A 152 5.10 25.21 -1.24
N GLY A 153 5.36 26.41 -0.71
CA GLY A 153 6.48 27.25 -1.16
C GLY A 153 6.26 28.00 -2.47
N LEU A 154 5.02 28.02 -2.99
CA LEU A 154 4.64 28.94 -4.06
C LEU A 154 4.14 30.28 -3.49
N PRO A 155 4.26 31.39 -4.25
CA PRO A 155 3.60 32.65 -3.94
C PRO A 155 2.07 32.52 -3.84
N ASN A 156 1.44 33.29 -2.97
CA ASN A 156 0.00 33.17 -2.66
C ASN A 156 -0.94 33.55 -3.82
N ASP A 157 -0.42 34.34 -4.76
CA ASP A 157 -1.07 34.80 -5.98
C ASP A 157 -0.93 33.80 -7.13
N PHE A 158 -0.13 32.74 -6.97
CA PHE A 158 0.04 31.73 -8.00
C PHE A 158 -1.27 30.92 -8.19
N PRO A 159 -1.84 30.89 -9.40
CA PRO A 159 -3.11 30.21 -9.62
C PRO A 159 -2.96 28.69 -9.58
N THR A 160 -3.72 28.03 -8.71
CA THR A 160 -3.73 26.56 -8.60
C THR A 160 -4.20 25.86 -9.88
N LYS A 161 -4.97 26.56 -10.73
CA LYS A 161 -5.43 26.06 -12.04
C LYS A 161 -4.28 25.82 -13.02
N GLU A 162 -3.31 26.72 -13.09
CA GLU A 162 -2.16 26.53 -13.98
C GLU A 162 -1.36 25.28 -13.58
N ILE A 163 -1.32 24.98 -12.28
CA ILE A 163 -0.67 23.77 -11.77
C ILE A 163 -1.49 22.52 -12.10
N GLU A 164 -2.80 22.60 -11.94
CA GLU A 164 -3.72 21.52 -12.31
C GLU A 164 -3.59 21.17 -13.80
N GLU A 165 -3.66 22.17 -14.68
CA GLU A 165 -3.49 22.01 -16.13
C GLU A 165 -2.12 21.44 -16.48
N PHE A 166 -1.05 21.92 -15.84
CA PHE A 166 0.30 21.39 -16.03
C PHE A 166 0.36 19.91 -15.64
N LEU A 167 -0.16 19.52 -14.48
CA LEU A 167 -0.17 18.13 -14.02
C LEU A 167 -1.02 17.23 -14.93
N MET A 168 -2.16 17.72 -15.41
CA MET A 168 -2.97 17.00 -16.38
C MET A 168 -2.23 16.81 -17.71
N SER A 169 -1.50 17.84 -18.19
CA SER A 169 -0.69 17.75 -19.42
C SER A 169 0.45 16.74 -19.30
N GLU A 170 0.96 16.54 -18.07
CA GLU A 170 1.95 15.52 -17.74
C GLU A 170 1.35 14.13 -17.50
N GLY A 171 0.03 13.96 -17.66
CA GLY A 171 -0.67 12.68 -17.59
C GLY A 171 -1.14 12.27 -16.19
N PHE A 172 -1.21 13.20 -15.24
CA PHE A 172 -1.78 12.93 -13.91
C PHE A 172 -3.28 13.25 -13.89
N GLU A 173 -4.09 12.29 -13.46
CA GLU A 173 -5.52 12.48 -13.19
C GLU A 173 -5.72 13.13 -11.81
N VAL A 174 -5.39 14.42 -11.71
CA VAL A 174 -5.52 15.19 -10.48
C VAL A 174 -6.98 15.59 -10.26
N GLN A 175 -7.49 15.35 -9.05
CA GLN A 175 -8.85 15.72 -8.66
C GLN A 175 -8.90 17.02 -7.86
N PHE A 176 -7.80 17.36 -7.19
CA PHE A 176 -7.76 18.56 -6.37
C PHE A 176 -6.32 19.06 -6.21
N VAL A 177 -6.13 20.36 -6.45
CA VAL A 177 -4.88 21.07 -6.15
C VAL A 177 -5.16 22.11 -5.07
N THR A 178 -4.38 22.10 -4.00
CA THR A 178 -4.42 23.15 -2.99
C THR A 178 -3.03 23.59 -2.61
N GLN A 179 -2.86 24.89 -2.51
CA GLN A 179 -1.67 25.48 -1.93
C GLN A 179 -1.81 25.49 -0.41
N LEU A 180 -0.89 24.84 0.28
CA LEU A 180 -0.82 24.93 1.73
C LEU A 180 -0.22 26.28 2.11
N ARG A 181 -1.02 27.08 2.81
CA ARG A 181 -0.63 28.39 3.32
C ARG A 181 -0.09 28.28 4.73
N HIS A 182 0.87 29.14 5.08
CA HIS A 182 1.30 29.24 6.46
C HIS A 182 0.15 29.77 7.32
N ARG A 183 -0.07 29.19 8.50
CA ARG A 183 -1.23 29.47 9.37
C ARG A 183 -1.36 30.95 9.77
N SER A 184 -0.29 31.74 9.67
CA SER A 184 -0.22 33.13 10.12
C SER A 184 -0.16 34.17 9.00
N GLU A 185 -0.28 33.79 7.72
CA GLU A 185 -0.26 34.77 6.62
C GLU A 185 -1.61 35.50 6.53
N LYS A 186 -1.72 36.56 7.33
CA LYS A 186 -2.41 37.78 6.90
C LYS A 186 -1.64 38.33 5.70
N GLU A 187 -2.36 38.70 4.66
CA GLU A 187 -1.87 39.29 3.41
C GLU A 187 -0.58 40.11 3.59
N THR A 188 0.53 39.59 3.09
CA THR A 188 1.68 40.42 2.73
C THR A 188 1.95 40.20 1.26
N CYS A 189 1.28 41.01 0.44
CA CYS A 189 1.75 41.31 -0.91
C CYS A 189 3.07 42.07 -0.77
N LEU A 190 4.19 41.45 -1.13
CA LEU A 190 5.44 42.16 -1.39
C LEU A 190 5.67 42.12 -2.89
N TYR A 191 5.33 43.22 -3.55
CA TYR A 191 5.83 43.53 -4.90
C TYR A 191 7.32 43.90 -4.78
N PHE A 192 8.15 43.35 -5.67
CA PHE A 192 9.46 43.91 -6.05
C PHE A 192 9.43 44.28 -7.53
#